data_AF-A0A378L4S9-F1
#
_entry.id   AF-A0A378L4S9-F1
#
_cell.length_a   1.000
_cell.length_b   1.000
_cell.length_c   1.000
_cell.angle_alpha   90.00
_cell.angle_beta   90.00
_cell.angle_gamma   90.00
#
_symmetry.space_group_name_H-M   'P 1'
#
loop_
_entity.id
_entity.type
_entity.pdbx_description
1 polymer ?
#
loop_
_entity_poly.entity_id
_entity_poly.type
_entity_poly.pdbx_seq_one_letter_code
_entity_poly.pdbx_strand_id
1 'polypeptide(L)' 'MLIGAFIFLAIAILMAIYRYTGTDPTLILIAKILLYLSLTTFIILLMVYALNSAPPTDDKRNLPL' A
#
# COMPACT_ATOMS: atom_id res chain seq x y z
N MET A 1 7.71 2.21 3.37
CA MET A 1 7.47 1.76 1.98
C MET A 1 7.44 0.22 1.86
N LEU A 2 8.48 -0.50 2.30
CA LEU A 2 8.51 -1.98 2.24
C LEU A 2 7.43 -2.66 3.11
N ILE A 3 7.23 -2.17 4.34
CA ILE A 3 6.21 -2.70 5.27
C ILE A 3 4.79 -2.62 4.68
N GLY A 4 4.48 -1.56 3.92
CA GLY A 4 3.18 -1.41 3.26
C GLY A 4 2.95 -2.44 2.14
N ALA A 5 4.00 -2.77 1.38
CA ALA A 5 3.96 -3.80 0.35
C ALA A 5 3.75 -5.21 0.94
N PHE A 6 4.33 -5.49 2.11
CA PHE A 6 4.12 -6.75 2.83
C PHE A 6 2.68 -6.90 3.35
N ILE A 7 2.06 -5.82 3.82
CA ILE A 7 0.65 -5.83 4.22
C ILE A 7 -0.24 -6.11 2.99
N PHE A 8 0.10 -5.51 1.85
CA PHE A 8 -0.57 -5.75 0.57
C PHE A 8 -0.52 -7.22 0.14
N LEU A 9 0.67 -7.80 0.23
CA LEU A 9 0.91 -9.20 -0.08
C LEU A 9 0.11 -10.13 0.84
N ALA A 10 0.08 -9.85 2.14
CA ALA A 10 -0.66 -10.65 3.11
C ALA A 10 -2.17 -10.66 2.82
N ILE A 11 -2.74 -9.51 2.45
CA ILE A 11 -4.18 -9.40 2.09
C ILE A 11 -4.47 -10.15 0.79
N ALA A 12 -3.61 -10.03 -0.23
CA ALA A 12 -3.76 -10.75 -1.49
C ALA A 12 -3.70 -12.28 -1.29
N ILE A 13 -2.78 -12.75 -0.44
CA ILE A 13 -2.66 -14.17 -0.09
C ILE A 13 -3.91 -14.65 0.65
N LEU A 14 -4.38 -13.90 1.65
CA LEU A 14 -5.64 -14.23 2.36
C LEU A 14 -6.80 -14.38 1.37
N MET A 15 -6.91 -13.44 0.44
CA MET A 15 -8.02 -13.42 -0.51
C MET A 15 -7.95 -14.59 -1.51
N ALA A 16 -6.76 -14.96 -1.96
CA ALA A 16 -6.54 -16.12 -2.81
C ALA A 16 -6.93 -17.42 -2.09
N ILE A 17 -6.62 -17.55 -0.80
CA ILE A 17 -7.00 -18.70 0.03
C ILE A 17 -8.53 -18.77 0.19
N TYR A 18 -9.18 -17.65 0.54
CA TYR A 18 -10.64 -17.59 0.68
C TYR A 18 -11.39 -17.86 -0.64
N ARG A 19 -10.85 -17.41 -1.79
CA ARG A 19 -11.44 -17.69 -3.09
C ARG A 19 -11.32 -19.16 -3.50
N TYR A 20 -10.27 -19.85 -3.09
CA TYR A 20 -10.03 -21.26 -3.45
C TYR A 20 -10.85 -22.24 -2.62
N THR A 21 -11.22 -21.88 -1.39
CA THR A 21 -11.82 -22.82 -0.42
C THR A 21 -13.35 -22.90 -0.52
N GLY A 22 -13.99 -22.20 -1.46
CA GLY A 22 -15.45 -22.25 -1.64
C GLY A 22 -16.21 -21.68 -0.44
N THR A 23 -15.77 -20.52 0.06
CA THR A 23 -16.35 -19.86 1.24
C THR A 23 -17.65 -19.13 0.91
N ASP A 24 -18.51 -18.92 1.92
CA ASP A 24 -19.77 -18.20 1.79
C ASP A 24 -19.65 -16.92 0.95
N PRO A 25 -20.60 -16.68 0.01
CA PRO A 25 -20.53 -15.56 -0.92
C PRO A 25 -20.46 -14.20 -0.22
N THR A 26 -21.05 -14.09 0.98
CA THR A 26 -20.98 -12.89 1.83
C THR A 26 -19.55 -12.60 2.31
N LEU A 27 -18.82 -13.65 2.68
CA LEU A 27 -17.46 -13.54 3.22
C LEU A 27 -16.46 -13.15 2.12
N ILE A 28 -16.67 -13.67 0.91
CA ILE A 28 -15.95 -13.26 -0.30
C ILE A 28 -16.20 -11.77 -0.59
N LEU A 29 -17.44 -11.29 -0.45
CA LEU A 29 -17.77 -9.89 -0.70
C LEU A 29 -17.07 -8.95 0.28
N ILE A 30 -17.05 -9.31 1.58
CA ILE A 30 -16.36 -8.55 2.63
C ILE A 30 -14.84 -8.51 2.37
N ALA A 31 -14.24 -9.65 2.04
CA ALA A 31 -12.83 -9.71 1.66
C ALA A 31 -12.52 -8.82 0.45
N LYS A 32 -13.45 -8.76 -0.52
CA LYS A 32 -13.35 -7.88 -1.70
C LYS A 32 -13.35 -6.40 -1.35
N ILE A 33 -14.23 -5.99 -0.45
CA ILE A 33 -14.28 -4.60 0.03
C ILE A 33 -12.98 -4.23 0.76
N LEU A 34 -12.49 -5.10 1.64
CA LEU A 34 -11.23 -4.89 2.37
C LEU A 34 -10.02 -4.78 1.44
N LEU A 35 -9.94 -5.63 0.39
CA LEU A 35 -8.86 -5.56 -0.58
C LEU A 35 -8.90 -4.24 -1.36
N TYR A 36 -10.07 -3.81 -1.85
CA TYR A 36 -10.18 -2.54 -2.58
C TYR A 36 -9.87 -1.32 -1.68
N LEU A 37 -10.31 -1.33 -0.42
CA LEU A 37 -10.00 -0.28 0.54
C LEU A 37 -8.49 -0.19 0.79
N SER A 38 -7.86 -1.33 1.04
CA SER A 38 -6.41 -1.40 1.20
C SER A 38 -5.71 -0.89 -0.06
N LEU A 39 -6.20 -1.26 -1.25
CA LEU A 39 -5.53 -1.00 -2.53
C LEU A 39 -5.56 0.49 -2.84
N THR A 40 -6.71 1.10 -2.60
CA THR A 40 -6.89 2.55 -2.72
C THR A 40 -5.92 3.29 -1.80
N THR A 41 -5.84 2.87 -0.54
CA THR A 41 -4.93 3.49 0.45
C THR A 41 -3.47 3.36 0.02
N PHE A 42 -3.07 2.20 -0.50
CA PHE A 42 -1.70 1.97 -1.00
C PHE A 42 -1.38 2.83 -2.21
N ILE A 43 -2.29 2.96 -3.18
CA ILE A 43 -2.09 3.82 -4.35
C ILE A 43 -1.94 5.29 -3.93
N ILE A 44 -2.75 5.77 -2.98
CA ILE A 44 -2.61 7.13 -2.44
C ILE A 44 -1.23 7.31 -1.79
N LEU A 45 -0.81 6.37 -0.95
CA LEU A 45 0.50 6.44 -0.29
C LEU A 45 1.66 6.39 -1.29
N LEU A 46 1.52 5.61 -2.36
CA LEU A 46 2.50 5.47 -3.43
C LEU A 46 2.58 6.76 -4.26
N MET A 47 1.45 7.39 -4.58
CA MET A 47 1.43 8.72 -5.20
C MET A 47 2.10 9.76 -4.31
N VAL A 48 1.74 9.81 -3.02
CA VAL A 48 2.33 10.74 -2.06
C VAL A 48 3.85 10.55 -1.98
N TYR A 49 4.34 9.32 -1.97
CA TYR A 49 5.78 9.03 -1.96
C TYR A 49 6.49 9.45 -3.26
N ALA A 50 5.90 9.11 -4.41
CA ALA A 50 6.45 9.50 -5.71
C ALA A 50 6.52 11.02 -5.87
N LEU A 51 5.52 11.74 -5.37
CA LEU A 51 5.41 13.20 -5.46
C LEU A 51 6.21 13.94 -4.35
N ASN A 52 6.38 13.33 -3.16
CA ASN A 52 7.22 13.86 -2.08
C ASN A 52 8.69 13.45 -2.18
N SER A 53 9.17 13.05 -3.36
CA SER A 53 10.61 12.95 -3.64
C SER A 53 11.26 14.34 -3.74
N ALA A 54 10.87 15.27 -2.86
CA ALA A 54 11.57 16.51 -2.63
C ALA A 54 12.96 16.15 -2.09
N PRO A 55 14.04 16.65 -2.72
CA PRO A 55 15.39 16.34 -2.26
C PRO A 55 15.51 16.78 -0.80
N PRO A 56 16.26 16.05 0.04
CA PRO A 56 16.60 16.55 1.36
C PRO A 56 17.20 17.95 1.17
N THR A 57 16.71 18.95 1.91
CA THR A 57 17.31 20.28 1.92
C THR A 57 18.78 20.09 2.27
N ASP A 58 19.63 20.22 1.26
CA ASP A 58 21.07 20.10 1.39
C ASP A 58 21.49 21.28 2.26
N ASP A 59 21.70 21.03 3.55
CA ASP A 59 22.23 22.02 4.52
C ASP A 59 23.72 22.26 4.27
N LYS A 60 24.11 22.29 2.99
CA LYS A 60 25.38 22.79 2.49
C LYS A 60 25.19 24.24 2.09
N ARG A 61 24.98 25.11 3.08
CA ARG A 61 25.43 26.50 2.94
C ARG A 61 26.94 26.55 3.12
N ASN A 62 27.65 26.04 2.12
CA ASN A 62 28.96 26.57 1.78
C ASN A 62 28.71 27.93 1.11
N LEU A 63 28.55 28.98 1.91
CA LEU A 63 28.63 30.36 1.41
C LEU A 63 29.97 30.94 1.86
N PRO A 64 30.83 31.37 0.93
CA PRO A 64 32.06 32.07 1.26
C PRO A 64 31.74 33.50 1.72
N LEU A 65 32.45 33.96 2.74
CA LEU A 65 32.60 35.38 3.08
C LEU A 65 34.09 35.71 3.03
#